data_AF-A0A1B7K018-F1
#
_entry.id   AF-A0A1B7K018-F1
#
_cell.length_a   1.000
_cell.length_b   1.000
_cell.length_c   1.000
_cell.angle_alpha   90.00
_cell.angle_beta   90.00
_cell.angle_gamma   90.00
#
_symmetry.space_group_name_H-M   'P 1'
#
loop_
_entity.id
_entity.type
_entity.pdbx_description
1 polymer ?
#
loop_
_entity_poly.entity_id
_entity_poly.type
_entity_poly.pdbx_seq_one_letter_code
_entity_poly.pdbx_strand_id
1 'polypeptide(L)' 'MTLFGGDTVVVRCSERCHIHLMSTQKSASNHGADILSVQNEEKAYLTVPYSGTWNVLIDSHSQSLEHSISYVAA' A
#
# COMPACT_ATOMS: atom_id res chain seq x y z
N MET A 1 3.38 6.17 6.40
CA MET A 1 4.50 6.83 5.69
C MET A 1 3.98 8.13 5.11
N THR A 2 4.73 9.22 5.15
CA THR A 2 4.35 10.47 4.46
C THR A 2 5.00 10.47 3.08
N LEU A 3 4.19 10.54 2.03
CA LEU A 3 4.61 10.40 0.64
C LEU A 3 4.08 11.54 -0.22
N PHE A 4 4.75 11.82 -1.32
CA PHE A 4 4.29 12.77 -2.32
C PHE A 4 3.48 12.07 -3.42
N GLY A 5 2.56 12.82 -4.03
CA GLY A 5 1.87 12.36 -5.24
C GLY A 5 2.89 12.01 -6.33
N GLY A 6 2.79 10.80 -6.87
CA GLY A 6 3.74 10.24 -7.83
C GLY A 6 4.75 9.27 -7.24
N ASP A 7 5.04 9.32 -5.93
CA ASP A 7 5.92 8.34 -5.29
C ASP A 7 5.36 6.92 -5.48
N THR A 8 6.22 5.93 -5.62
CA THR A 8 5.80 4.53 -5.79
C THR A 8 6.19 3.70 -4.58
N VAL A 9 5.20 3.15 -3.89
CA VAL A 9 5.41 2.17 -2.82
C VAL A 9 5.65 0.81 -3.46
N VAL A 10 6.75 0.16 -3.05
CA VAL A 10 7.13 -1.18 -3.50
C VAL A 10 7.02 -2.13 -2.32
N VAL A 11 6.13 -3.11 -2.44
CA VAL A 11 5.92 -4.16 -1.44
C VAL A 11 6.37 -5.48 -2.01
N ARG A 12 7.11 -6.27 -1.23
CA ARG A 12 7.47 -7.65 -1.56
C ARG A 12 7.15 -8.55 -0.37
N CYS A 13 6.45 -9.64 -0.64
CA CYS A 13 6.13 -10.72 0.28
C CYS A 13 6.90 -11.98 -0.14
N SER A 14 7.22 -12.87 0.81
CA SER A 14 7.80 -14.20 0.52
C SER A 14 6.80 -15.19 -0.09
N GLU A 15 5.50 -14.90 0.03
CA GLU A 15 4.38 -15.68 -0.49
C GLU A 15 3.28 -14.74 -0.99
N ARG A 16 2.29 -15.26 -1.74
CA ARG A 16 1.17 -14.45 -2.24
C ARG A 16 0.35 -13.88 -1.08
N CYS A 17 0.14 -12.57 -1.13
CA CYS A 17 -0.54 -11.79 -0.10
C CYS A 17 -1.53 -10.81 -0.76
N HIS A 18 -2.43 -10.24 0.02
CA HIS A 18 -3.26 -9.11 -0.37
C HIS A 18 -2.61 -7.83 0.17
N ILE A 19 -2.34 -6.88 -0.72
CA ILE A 19 -1.60 -5.68 -0.39
C ILE A 19 -2.52 -4.49 -0.60
N HIS A 20 -2.69 -3.68 0.44
CA HIS A 20 -3.50 -2.47 0.44
C HIS A 20 -2.66 -1.26 0.80
N LEU A 21 -2.78 -0.18 0.02
CA LEU A 21 -2.24 1.14 0.34
C LEU A 21 -3.43 2.06 0.65
N MET A 22 -3.51 2.52 1.90
CA MET A 22 -4.67 3.25 2.44
C MET A 22 -4.30 4.67 2.83
N SER A 23 -5.04 5.65 2.35
CA SER A 23 -4.88 7.04 2.77
C SER A 23 -5.34 7.19 4.22
N THR A 24 -4.61 7.97 5.03
CA THR A 24 -5.10 8.33 6.37
C THR A 24 -6.00 9.56 6.34
N GLN A 25 -6.08 10.27 5.20
CA GLN A 25 -6.94 11.42 5.06
C GLN A 25 -8.39 10.93 4.91
N LYS A 26 -9.31 11.63 5.57
CA LYS A 26 -10.74 11.40 5.32
C LYS A 26 -11.06 12.01 3.96
N SER A 27 -11.49 11.19 3.00
CA SER A 27 -11.97 11.68 1.72
C SER A 27 -13.14 12.65 1.94
N ALA A 28 -13.20 13.72 1.15
CA ALA A 28 -14.24 14.76 1.28
C ALA A 28 -15.65 14.24 0.95
N SER A 29 -15.74 13.13 0.20
CA SER A 29 -16.95 12.32 0.07
C SER A 29 -17.08 11.40 1.29
N ASN A 30 -18.27 11.30 1.88
CA ASN A 30 -18.67 10.46 3.04
C ASN A 30 -18.43 8.93 2.90
N HIS A 31 -17.47 8.48 2.08
CA HIS A 31 -17.16 7.09 1.75
C HIS A 31 -15.70 6.78 2.06
N GLY A 32 -15.38 6.61 3.36
CA GLY A 32 -14.15 5.97 3.80
C GLY A 32 -12.84 6.67 3.41
N ALA A 33 -11.73 5.95 3.62
CA ALA A 33 -10.40 6.32 3.14
C ALA A 33 -10.18 5.75 1.73
N ASP A 34 -9.39 6.42 0.90
CA ASP A 34 -8.99 5.88 -0.40
C ASP A 34 -8.07 4.66 -0.22
N ILE A 35 -8.36 3.57 -0.93
CA ILE A 35 -7.62 2.30 -0.84
C ILE A 35 -7.23 1.84 -2.25
N LEU A 36 -5.94 1.68 -2.49
CA LEU A 36 -5.40 0.97 -3.66
C LEU A 36 -5.07 -0.46 -3.24
N SER A 37 -5.50 -1.45 -4.01
CA SER A 37 -5.35 -2.85 -3.63
C SER A 37 -4.77 -3.69 -4.77
N VAL A 38 -3.84 -4.58 -4.42
CA VAL A 38 -3.36 -5.66 -5.28
C VAL A 38 -3.63 -6.97 -4.56
N GLN A 39 -4.23 -7.92 -5.27
CA GLN A 39 -4.73 -9.16 -4.69
C GLN A 39 -3.88 -10.34 -5.18
N ASN A 40 -3.56 -11.25 -4.26
CA ASN A 40 -2.91 -12.53 -4.52
C ASN A 40 -1.59 -12.41 -5.28
N GLU A 41 -0.75 -11.47 -4.89
CA GLU A 41 0.55 -11.21 -5.49
C GLU A 41 1.66 -11.26 -4.45
N GLU A 42 2.87 -11.62 -4.86
CA GLU A 42 4.08 -11.55 -4.03
C GLU A 42 4.73 -10.16 -4.09
N LYS A 43 4.37 -9.34 -5.09
CA LYS A 43 4.97 -8.02 -5.32
C LYS A 43 3.91 -7.02 -5.77
N ALA A 44 3.95 -5.81 -5.22
CA ALA A 44 3.10 -4.71 -5.65
C ALA A 44 3.89 -3.43 -5.84
N TYR A 45 3.51 -2.66 -6.87
CA TYR A 45 4.01 -1.33 -7.16
C TYR A 45 2.79 -0.39 -7.16
N LEU A 46 2.68 0.43 -6.13
CA LEU A 46 1.51 1.27 -5.87
C LEU A 46 1.94 2.73 -5.93
N THR A 47 1.62 3.40 -7.02
CA THR A 47 1.86 4.84 -7.17
C THR A 47 0.85 5.62 -6.33
N VAL A 48 1.37 6.52 -5.52
CA VAL A 48 0.62 7.40 -4.64
C VAL A 48 -0.13 8.44 -5.49
N PRO A 49 -1.47 8.50 -5.42
CA PRO A 49 -2.25 9.40 -6.27
C PRO A 49 -2.13 10.87 -5.86
N TYR A 50 -1.85 11.14 -4.58
CA TYR A 50 -1.69 12.47 -4.03
C TYR A 50 -0.87 12.45 -2.73
N SER A 51 -0.26 13.59 -2.42
CA SER A 51 0.59 13.73 -1.25
C SER A 51 -0.20 13.54 0.05
N GLY A 52 0.34 12.75 0.97
CA GLY A 52 -0.34 12.47 2.23
C GLY A 52 0.35 11.40 3.06
N THR A 53 -0.29 11.05 4.17
CA THR A 53 0.12 9.92 4.98
C THR A 53 -0.65 8.68 4.51
N TRP A 54 0.09 7.61 4.27
CA TRP A 54 -0.43 6.34 3.78
C TRP A 54 0.00 5.18 4.69
N ASN A 55 -0.91 4.24 4.90
CA ASN A 55 -0.67 2.98 5.58
C ASN A 55 -0.58 1.86 4.55
N VAL A 56 0.33 0.91 4.77
CA VAL A 56 0.39 -0.34 4.01
C VAL A 56 -0.17 -1.45 4.90
N LEU A 57 -1.18 -2.16 4.40
CA LEU A 57 -1.72 -3.35 5.04
C LEU A 57 -1.41 -4.55 4.14
N ILE A 58 -0.79 -5.57 4.73
CA ILE A 58 -0.47 -6.84 4.08
C ILE A 58 -1.29 -7.91 4.80
N ASP A 59 -2.23 -8.51 4.09
CA ASP A 59 -3.04 -9.62 4.58
C ASP A 59 -2.56 -10.92 3.91
N SER A 60 -2.27 -11.92 4.72
CA SER A 60 -1.78 -13.21 4.24
C SER A 60 -2.25 -14.34 5.15
N HIS A 61 -2.33 -15.54 4.59
CA HIS A 61 -2.66 -16.75 5.35
C HIS A 61 -1.44 -17.36 6.07
N SER A 62 -0.23 -16.81 5.88
CA SER A 62 1.02 -17.32 6.47
C SER A 62 1.30 -16.65 7.82
N GLN A 63 1.63 -17.43 8.85
CA GLN A 63 2.02 -16.90 10.16
C GLN A 63 3.48 -16.43 10.20
N SER A 64 4.27 -16.78 9.18
CA SER A 64 5.70 -16.48 9.08
C SER A 64 6.03 -15.70 7.81
N LEU A 65 5.11 -14.85 7.35
CA LEU A 65 5.30 -14.07 6.13
C LEU A 65 6.47 -13.09 6.30
N GLU A 66 7.53 -13.30 5.52
CA GLU A 66 8.59 -12.31 5.39
C GLU A 66 8.15 -11.25 4.38
N HIS A 67 8.35 -9.98 4.72
CA HIS A 67 7.96 -8.88 3.86
C HIS A 67 8.96 -7.73 3.92
N SER A 68 8.93 -6.91 2.87
CA SER A 68 9.65 -5.64 2.83
C SER A 68 8.76 -4.56 2.20
N ILE A 69 8.89 -3.35 2.71
CA ILE A 69 8.18 -2.18 2.23
C ILE A 69 9.22 -1.10 1.99
N SER A 70 9.24 -0.57 0.78
CA SER A 70 10.11 0.54 0.39
C SER A 70 9.34 1.51 -0.50
N TYR A 71 9.92 2.66 -0.80
CA TYR A 71 9.35 3.58 -1.76
C TYR A 71 10.44 4.15 -2.66
N VAL A 72 10.03 4.53 -3.87
CA VAL A 72 10.85 5.25 -4.85
C VAL A 72 10.18 6.60 -5.07
N ALA A 73 10.95 7.67 -4.90
CA ALA A 73 10.48 9.01 -5.19
C ALA A 73 10.20 9.19 -6.69
N ALA A 74 9.22 10.02 -7.04
CA ALA A 74 8.92 10.38 -8.42
C ALA A 74 10.05 11.15 -9.13
#